data_AF-A0A3S2USP2-F1
#
_entry.id   AF-A0A3S2USP2-F1
#
_cell.length_a   1.000
_cell.length_b   1.000
_cell.length_c   1.000
_cell.angle_alpha   90.00
_cell.angle_beta   90.00
_cell.angle_gamma   90.00
#
_symmetry.space_group_name_H-M   'P 1'
#
loop_
_entity.id
_entity.type
_entity.pdbx_description
1 polymer ?
#
loop_
_entity_poly.entity_id
_entity_poly.type
_entity_poly.pdbx_seq_one_letter_code
_entity_poly.pdbx_strand_id
1 'polypeptide(L)' 'MRDHFAHCIQVLGGPSAASRRMGIDERAIRRFVSGERPVSEALLLDTAKVLRELAALASAAEAQITQALGH' A
#
# COMPACT_ATOMS: atom_id res chain seq x y z
N MET A 1 -7.68 -4.03 -18.91
CA MET A 1 -8.55 -2.98 -18.29
C MET A 1 -7.75 -1.72 -17.96
N ARG A 2 -6.61 -1.81 -17.25
CA ARG A 2 -5.74 -0.65 -16.98
C ARG A 2 -5.20 0.02 -18.25
N ASP A 3 -4.78 -0.76 -19.25
CA ASP A 3 -4.27 -0.21 -20.51
C ASP A 3 -5.35 0.52 -21.32
N HIS A 4 -6.59 0.02 -21.26
CA HIS A 4 -7.73 0.72 -21.86
C HIS A 4 -8.06 2.01 -21.11
N PHE A 5 -8.00 2.00 -19.77
CA PHE A 5 -8.18 3.24 -19.00
C PHE A 5 -7.07 4.25 -19.30
N ALA A 6 -5.80 3.83 -19.27
CA ALA A 6 -4.67 4.67 -19.63
C ALA A 6 -4.79 5.24 -21.05
N HIS A 7 -5.23 4.41 -22.00
CA HIS A 7 -5.50 4.85 -23.37
C HIS A 7 -6.64 5.88 -23.44
N CYS A 8 -7.76 5.65 -22.75
CA CYS A 8 -8.86 6.63 -22.69
C CYS A 8 -8.40 7.96 -22.07
N ILE A 9 -7.62 7.92 -20.99
CA ILE A 9 -7.05 9.12 -20.38
C ILE A 9 -6.11 9.83 -21.35
N GLN A 10 -5.33 9.09 -22.14
CA GLN A 10 -4.48 9.67 -23.18
C GLN A 10 -5.29 10.36 -24.28
N VAL A 11 -6.36 9.72 -24.78
CA VAL A 11 -7.29 10.30 -25.77
C VAL A 11 -7.93 11.59 -25.24
N LEU A 12 -8.20 11.66 -23.94
CA LEU A 12 -8.72 12.85 -23.27
C LEU A 12 -7.67 13.96 -23.06
N GLY A 13 -6.45 13.78 -23.55
CA GLY A 13 -5.35 14.75 -23.46
C GLY A 13 -4.43 14.55 -22.25
N GLY A 14 -4.44 13.35 -21.66
CA GLY A 14 -3.63 12.99 -20.50
C GLY A 14 -4.30 13.32 -19.16
N PRO A 15 -3.70 12.91 -18.03
CA PRO A 15 -4.33 12.95 -16.70
C PRO A 15 -4.86 14.33 -16.28
N SER A 16 -4.12 15.41 -16.54
CA SER A 16 -4.52 16.77 -16.15
C SER A 16 -5.71 17.30 -16.95
N ALA A 17 -5.76 17.01 -18.26
CA ALA A 17 -6.86 17.43 -19.11
C ALA A 17 -8.12 16.61 -18.79
N ALA A 18 -7.97 15.30 -18.58
CA ALA A 18 -9.05 14.42 -18.17
C ALA A 18 -9.64 14.82 -16.80
N SER A 19 -8.78 15.12 -15.82
CA SER A 19 -9.17 15.60 -14.48
C SER A 19 -10.09 16.81 -14.55
N ARG A 20 -9.67 17.88 -15.26
CA ARG A 20 -10.48 19.11 -15.40
C ARG A 20 -11.81 18.89 -16.11
N ARG A 21 -11.84 18.03 -17.13
CA ARG A 21 -13.03 17.76 -17.93
C ARG A 21 -14.06 16.91 -17.17
N MET A 22 -13.60 15.99 -16.34
CA MET A 22 -14.45 15.04 -15.62
C MET A 22 -14.73 15.46 -14.18
N GLY A 23 -14.02 16.46 -13.65
CA GLY A 23 -14.11 16.84 -12.24
C GLY A 23 -13.57 15.78 -11.28
N ILE A 24 -12.64 14.93 -11.76
CA ILE A 24 -12.01 13.86 -10.98
C ILE A 24 -10.60 14.29 -10.59
N ASP A 25 -10.18 13.97 -9.37
CA ASP A 25 -8.83 14.27 -8.88
C ASP A 25 -7.73 13.70 -9.79
N GLU A 26 -6.79 14.57 -10.20
CA GLU A 26 -5.71 14.18 -11.13
C GLU A 26 -4.81 13.10 -10.54
N ARG A 27 -4.53 13.14 -9.22
CA ARG A 27 -3.67 12.16 -8.57
C ARG A 27 -4.33 10.78 -8.54
N ALA A 28 -5.65 10.71 -8.35
CA ALA A 28 -6.41 9.47 -8.48
C ALA A 28 -6.32 8.88 -9.90
N ILE A 29 -6.46 9.71 -10.94
CA ILE A 29 -6.27 9.28 -12.35
C ILE A 29 -4.84 8.76 -12.55
N ARG A 30 -3.82 9.51 -12.11
CA ARG A 30 -2.41 9.12 -12.24
C ARG A 30 -2.10 7.80 -11.56
N ARG A 31 -2.61 7.57 -10.34
CA ARG A 31 -2.43 6.31 -9.60
C ARG A 31 -3.06 5.13 -10.33
N PHE A 32 -4.24 5.33 -10.92
CA PHE A 32 -4.91 4.28 -11.68
C PHE A 32 -4.18 3.96 -13.00
N VAL A 33 -3.68 4.99 -13.69
CA VAL A 33 -2.85 4.86 -14.90
C VAL A 33 -1.51 4.18 -14.59
N SER A 34 -0.76 4.66 -13.60
CA SER A 34 0.54 4.08 -13.21
C SER A 34 0.40 2.69 -12.59
N GLY A 35 -0.79 2.35 -12.09
CA GLY A 35 -1.03 1.11 -11.35
C GLY A 35 -0.53 1.17 -9.92
N GLU A 36 -0.18 2.36 -9.42
CA GLU A 36 0.13 2.58 -8.02
C GLU A 36 -1.14 2.40 -7.18
N ARG A 37 -1.39 1.14 -6.80
CA ARG A 37 -2.49 0.80 -5.91
C ARG A 37 -2.27 1.47 -4.56
N PRO A 38 -3.29 2.11 -3.96
CA PRO A 38 -3.26 2.36 -2.53
C PRO A 38 -2.91 1.04 -1.82
N VAL A 39 -1.96 1.09 -0.88
CA VAL A 39 -1.76 -0.01 0.06
C VAL A 39 -3.14 -0.30 0.65
N SER A 40 -3.67 -1.49 0.43
CA SER A 40 -5.03 -1.81 0.87
C SER A 40 -5.08 -1.76 2.38
N GLU A 41 -6.22 -1.36 2.94
CA GLU A 41 -6.44 -1.41 4.38
C GLU A 41 -6.18 -2.82 4.94
N ALA A 42 -6.60 -3.86 4.21
CA ALA A 42 -6.30 -5.25 4.54
C ALA A 42 -4.79 -5.52 4.64
N LEU A 43 -3.99 -5.04 3.68
CA LEU A 43 -2.54 -5.22 3.71
C LEU A 43 -1.88 -4.50 4.90
N LEU A 44 -2.40 -3.33 5.28
CA LEU A 44 -1.94 -2.62 6.48
C LEU A 44 -2.26 -3.39 7.77
N LEU A 45 -3.48 -3.94 7.87
CA LEU A 45 -3.91 -4.73 9.02
C LEU A 45 -3.11 -6.04 9.13
N ASP A 46 -2.87 -6.73 8.02
CA ASP A 46 -2.06 -7.94 7.97
C ASP A 46 -0.61 -7.64 8.36
N THR A 47 -0.05 -6.54 7.85
CA THR A 47 1.30 -6.10 8.22
C THR A 47 1.39 -5.82 9.73
N ALA A 48 0.40 -5.11 10.31
CA ALA A 48 0.35 -4.85 11.74
C ALA A 48 0.22 -6.12 12.59
N LYS A 49 -0.49 -7.15 12.08
CA LYS A 49 -0.56 -8.46 12.74
C LYS A 49 0.82 -9.13 12.77
N VAL A 50 1.49 -9.24 11.63
CA VAL A 50 2.82 -9.88 11.52
C VAL A 50 3.85 -9.17 12.40
N LEU A 51 3.84 -7.83 12.45
CA LEU A 51 4.74 -7.08 13.31
C LEU A 51 4.53 -7.38 14.81
N ARG A 52 3.28 -7.57 15.24
CA ARG A 52 2.97 -7.95 16.63
C ARG A 52 3.43 -9.37 16.96
N GLU A 53 3.25 -10.30 16.03
CA GLU A 53 3.75 -11.67 16.18
C GLU A 53 5.27 -11.71 16.27
N LEU A 54 5.96 -10.96 15.41
CA LEU A 54 7.42 -10.84 15.46
C LEU A 54 7.90 -10.25 16.80
N ALA A 55 7.24 -9.21 17.30
CA ALA A 55 7.58 -8.62 18.60
C ALA A 55 7.40 -9.64 19.75
N ALA A 56 6.29 -10.40 19.75
CA ALA A 56 6.06 -11.43 20.75
C ALA A 56 7.12 -12.54 20.72
N LEU A 57 7.52 -12.98 19.52
CA LEU A 57 8.60 -13.95 19.35
C LEU A 57 9.94 -13.41 19.85
N ALA A 58 10.25 -12.14 19.56
CA ALA A 58 11.47 -11.50 20.02
C ALA A 58 11.51 -11.41 21.56
N SER A 59 10.41 -10.99 22.20
CA SER A 59 10.32 -10.95 23.67
C SER A 59 10.39 -12.34 24.31
N ALA A 60 9.81 -13.37 23.69
CA ALA A 60 9.92 -14.74 24.17
C ALA A 60 11.37 -15.24 24.09
N ALA A 61 12.06 -14.96 22.98
CA ALA A 61 13.46 -15.29 22.81
C ALA A 61 14.35 -14.57 23.85
N GLU A 62 14.11 -13.28 24.08
CA GLU A 62 14.78 -12.51 25.14
C GLU A 62 14.62 -13.16 26.51
N ALA A 63 13.38 -13.51 26.90
CA ALA A 63 13.11 -14.14 28.19
C ALA A 63 13.83 -15.49 28.34
N GLN A 64 13.86 -16.31 27.29
CA GLN A 64 14.58 -17.59 27.29
C GLN A 64 16.08 -17.40 27.44
N ILE A 65 16.65 -16.40 26.76
CA ILE A 65 18.08 -16.07 26.87
C ILE A 65 18.41 -15.63 28.30
N THR A 66 17.62 -14.71 28.87
CA THR A 66 17.80 -14.23 30.25
C THR A 66 17.72 -15.38 31.26
N GLN A 67 16.72 -16.27 31.12
CA GLN A 67 16.59 -17.47 31.96
C GLN A 67 17.79 -18.41 31.82
N ALA A 68 18.29 -18.64 30.61
CA ALA A 68 19.44 -19.50 30.37
C ALA A 68 20.74 -18.92 30.95
N LEU A 69 20.86 -17.59 31.02
CA LEU A 69 22.04 -16.91 31.55
C LEU A 69 21.98 -16.66 33.07
N GLY A 70 20.85 -16.93 33.73
CA GLY A 70 20.74 -16.85 35.19
C GLY A 70 20.86 -15.43 35.77
N HIS A 71 20.41 -14.42 35.03
CA HIS A 71 20.27 -13.04 35.50
C HIS A 71 18.80 -12.67 35.68
#